data_AF-Q01UQ1-F1
#
_entry.id   AF-Q01UQ1-F1
#
_cell.length_a   1.000
_cell.length_b   1.000
_cell.length_c   1.000
_cell.angle_alpha   90.00
_cell.angle_beta   90.00
_cell.angle_gamma   90.00
#
_symmetry.space_group_name_H-M   'P 1'
#
loop_
_entity.id
_entity.type
_entity.pdbx_description
1 polymer ?
#
loop_
_entity_poly.entity_id
_entity_poly.type
_entity_poly.pdbx_seq_one_letter_code
_entity_poly.pdbx_strand_id
1 'polypeptide(L)'
;MLKLSHVLPFLLLTSCAVRQSGPRTWRFADRTLMPPGVAAPDLAARTFTAPLAITGDCLVSDALSVQRRHSRILVTVHREALLRQPPGWLADWIDRAVSQGCIPAGQGPLLTARILESLPLPDGAALRLLRAEGRYNFVELLPGTRLQVVSPVLSSGTTLDAAPESPMKVSGKDTSITVEMQAPANLIGVETAWYDLIAKPGGRGSTIVPTSARVTIGGQAEDRTGPAVNLFRFPPEAAFYRLFYKADESEVLALAPTRAALPADPDTCGQPACFPIPRGVGVNPYMRIEVNGAPLTVPVNATVRSVLQAARQRPEEVLPTLAITKPFAGRPTALEFDRGKQDILNLTLTGDEQLRWGSR
;
A
#
# COMPACT_ATOMS: atom_id res chain seq x y z
N MET A 1 32.66 48.18 62.87
CA MET A 1 31.66 47.09 62.91
C MET A 1 31.50 46.52 61.52
N LEU A 2 31.99 45.29 61.29
CA LEU A 2 31.66 44.48 60.11
C LEU A 2 30.16 44.14 60.12
N LYS A 3 29.51 44.09 58.94
CA LYS A 3 28.86 42.86 58.43
C LYS A 3 28.22 43.03 57.03
N LEU A 4 28.62 42.10 56.16
CA LEU A 4 27.92 41.37 55.09
C LEU A 4 27.17 42.17 54.01
N SER A 5 27.67 42.24 52.77
CA SER A 5 27.85 41.18 51.74
C SER A 5 26.76 41.30 50.68
N HIS A 6 27.10 41.99 49.59
CA HIS A 6 26.41 41.90 48.31
C HIS A 6 26.79 40.58 47.64
N VAL A 7 25.80 39.72 47.39
CA VAL A 7 25.92 38.62 46.42
C VAL A 7 24.70 38.70 45.52
N LEU A 8 24.92 39.24 44.32
CA LEU A 8 23.96 39.26 43.22
C LEU A 8 24.15 37.95 42.43
N PRO A 9 23.18 37.01 42.38
CA PRO A 9 23.30 35.86 41.50
C PRO A 9 22.75 36.25 40.13
N PHE A 10 23.62 36.81 39.29
CA PHE A 10 23.45 36.81 37.84
C PHE A 10 24.12 35.54 37.32
N LEU A 11 23.34 34.63 36.72
CA LEU A 11 23.70 33.63 35.69
C LEU A 11 22.70 32.46 35.71
N LEU A 12 21.48 32.70 35.19
CA LEU A 12 20.68 31.63 34.59
C LEU A 12 20.85 31.75 33.08
N LEU A 13 22.01 31.28 32.60
CA LEU A 13 22.20 30.98 31.19
C LEU A 13 21.24 29.85 30.84
N THR A 14 20.21 30.20 30.09
CA THR A 14 19.34 29.28 29.38
C THR A 14 20.22 28.38 28.52
N SER A 15 20.39 27.13 28.95
CA SER A 15 20.85 26.07 28.07
C SER A 15 19.77 25.88 27.02
N CYS A 16 19.92 26.56 25.88
CA CYS A 16 19.33 26.11 24.63
C CYS A 16 19.88 24.69 24.42
N ALA A 17 19.13 23.69 24.87
CA ALA A 17 19.35 22.31 24.50
C ALA A 17 19.34 22.30 22.97
N VAL A 18 20.53 22.20 22.38
CA VAL A 18 20.71 21.91 20.97
C VAL A 18 19.90 20.64 20.76
N ARG A 19 18.73 20.76 20.11
CA ARG A 19 17.96 19.61 19.65
C ARG A 19 18.95 18.79 18.83
N GLN A 20 19.48 17.71 19.41
CA GLN A 20 20.22 16.73 18.65
C GLN A 20 19.30 16.36 17.50
N SER A 21 19.72 16.73 16.28
CA SER A 21 19.00 16.33 15.08
C SER A 21 19.00 14.82 15.10
N GLY A 22 17.84 14.21 15.36
CA GLY A 22 17.73 12.76 15.44
C GLY A 22 18.20 12.08 14.14
N PRO A 23 18.23 10.73 14.12
CA PRO A 23 18.70 9.97 12.98
C PRO A 23 18.09 10.45 11.67
N ARG A 24 18.89 10.60 10.60
CA ARG A 24 18.41 11.12 9.30
C ARG A 24 17.83 10.04 8.38
N THR A 25 17.96 8.79 8.77
CA THR A 25 17.62 7.59 8.01
C THR A 25 16.51 6.80 8.69
N TRP A 26 15.83 5.97 7.92
CA TRP A 26 15.01 4.91 8.49
C TRP A 26 15.92 3.88 9.15
N ARG A 27 15.43 3.23 10.21
CA ARG A 27 16.14 2.11 10.84
C ARG A 27 15.19 0.94 11.02
N PHE A 28 15.66 -0.27 10.73
CA PHE A 28 14.90 -1.50 10.96
C PHE A 28 15.70 -2.41 11.90
N ALA A 29 15.09 -2.74 13.03
CA ALA A 29 15.66 -3.65 14.03
C ALA A 29 14.51 -4.31 14.81
N ASP A 30 14.69 -5.58 15.19
CA ASP A 30 13.73 -6.33 16.02
C ASP A 30 12.29 -6.25 15.48
N ARG A 31 12.16 -6.35 14.15
CA ARG A 31 10.89 -6.23 13.41
C ARG A 31 10.15 -4.91 13.63
N THR A 32 10.86 -3.86 14.04
CA THR A 32 10.32 -2.51 14.22
C THR A 32 10.97 -1.57 13.21
N LEU A 33 10.14 -0.85 12.48
CA LEU A 33 10.56 0.20 11.57
C LEU A 33 10.51 1.55 12.30
N MET A 34 11.67 2.20 12.40
CA MET A 34 11.85 3.49 13.06
C MET A 34 12.06 4.60 12.02
N PRO A 35 11.19 5.62 11.99
CA PRO A 35 11.34 6.76 11.09
C PRO A 35 12.54 7.67 11.43
N PRO A 36 13.04 8.44 10.46
CA PRO A 36 13.96 9.54 10.72
C PRO A 36 13.46 10.48 11.83
N GLY A 37 14.37 10.89 12.70
CA GLY A 37 14.10 11.77 13.84
C GLY A 37 13.46 11.08 15.05
N VAL A 38 13.18 9.78 14.99
CA VAL A 38 12.76 8.96 16.14
C VAL A 38 13.98 8.22 16.68
N ALA A 39 14.36 8.46 17.93
CA ALA A 39 15.55 7.85 18.54
C ALA A 39 15.29 6.46 19.14
N ALA A 40 14.16 6.30 19.84
CA ALA A 40 13.86 5.10 20.62
C ALA A 40 12.73 4.26 19.97
N PRO A 41 12.81 2.91 20.01
CA PRO A 41 11.81 2.01 19.42
C PRO A 41 10.49 1.96 20.21
N ASP A 42 10.49 2.42 21.45
CA ASP A 42 9.38 2.40 22.42
C ASP A 42 8.70 3.77 22.60
N LEU A 43 8.95 4.73 21.68
CA LEU A 43 8.34 6.06 21.74
C LEU A 43 6.80 5.96 21.81
N ALA A 44 6.24 6.27 22.98
CA ALA A 44 4.81 6.07 23.26
C ALA A 44 3.90 7.02 22.50
N ALA A 45 4.33 8.26 22.27
CA ALA A 45 3.58 9.26 21.54
C ALA A 45 4.49 10.28 20.87
N ARG A 46 4.00 10.92 19.80
CA ARG A 46 4.70 12.03 19.15
C ARG A 46 3.73 13.08 18.66
N THR A 47 4.11 14.33 18.89
CA THR A 47 3.42 15.48 18.32
C THR A 47 4.24 16.08 17.17
N PHE A 48 3.59 16.33 16.03
CA PHE A 48 4.20 17.01 14.89
C PHE A 48 3.26 18.07 14.32
N THR A 49 3.82 19.00 13.55
CA THR A 49 3.05 20.01 12.82
C THR A 49 2.98 19.62 11.35
N ALA A 50 1.78 19.51 10.80
CA ALA A 50 1.58 19.34 9.35
C ALA A 50 1.11 20.66 8.71
N PRO A 51 1.61 21.00 7.51
CA PRO A 51 1.26 22.23 6.79
C PRO A 51 -0.12 22.11 6.12
N LEU A 52 -1.14 21.83 6.93
CA LEU A 52 -2.53 21.65 6.49
C LEU A 52 -3.39 22.73 7.12
N ALA A 53 -4.32 23.29 6.35
CA ALA A 53 -5.36 24.16 6.89
C ALA A 53 -6.54 23.29 7.32
N ILE A 54 -7.02 23.45 8.55
CA ILE A 54 -8.30 22.85 8.99
C ILE A 54 -9.41 23.83 8.67
N THR A 55 -10.46 23.33 8.02
CA THR A 55 -11.68 24.09 7.71
C THR A 55 -12.87 23.75 8.61
N GLY A 56 -12.85 22.62 9.34
CA GLY A 56 -13.92 22.19 10.25
C GLY A 56 -13.41 21.32 11.41
N ASP A 57 -14.31 20.84 12.28
CA ASP A 57 -13.89 20.03 13.43
C ASP A 57 -13.41 18.63 12.99
N CYS A 58 -12.32 18.18 13.59
CA CYS A 58 -11.73 16.89 13.31
C CYS A 58 -12.25 15.79 14.25
N LEU A 59 -12.36 14.58 13.72
CA LEU A 59 -12.74 13.41 14.51
C LEU A 59 -11.76 13.17 15.65
N VAL A 60 -12.30 13.06 16.86
CA VAL A 60 -11.53 12.72 18.05
C VAL A 60 -11.33 11.20 18.13
N SER A 61 -10.13 10.78 18.51
CA SER A 61 -9.76 9.39 18.75
C SER A 61 -8.70 9.31 19.83
N ASP A 62 -8.70 8.24 20.61
CA ASP A 62 -7.61 7.97 21.58
C ASP A 62 -6.24 7.75 20.88
N ALA A 63 -6.24 7.39 19.60
CA ALA A 63 -5.03 7.19 18.81
C ALA A 63 -4.48 8.50 18.22
N LEU A 64 -5.35 9.47 17.94
CA LEU A 64 -5.02 10.71 17.22
C LEU A 64 -5.75 11.91 17.83
N SER A 65 -4.99 12.93 18.21
CA SER A 65 -5.55 14.26 18.48
C SER A 65 -5.05 15.25 17.44
N VAL A 66 -5.98 16.06 16.93
CA VAL A 66 -5.71 17.09 15.93
C VAL A 66 -6.17 18.42 16.47
N GLN A 67 -5.24 19.38 16.54
CA GLN A 67 -5.50 20.72 17.02
C GLN A 67 -5.14 21.74 15.94
N ARG A 68 -6.01 22.74 15.77
CA ARG A 68 -5.73 23.87 14.88
C ARG A 68 -4.67 24.77 15.51
N ARG A 69 -3.63 25.12 14.74
CA ARG A 69 -2.60 26.08 15.13
C ARG A 69 -2.35 27.06 13.98
N HIS A 70 -3.06 28.19 13.99
CA HIS A 70 -3.04 29.19 12.90
C HIS A 70 -3.37 28.55 11.53
N SER A 71 -2.42 28.56 10.59
CA SER A 71 -2.50 27.99 9.24
C SER A 71 -1.98 26.55 9.14
N ARG A 72 -1.75 25.90 10.28
CA ARG A 72 -1.21 24.55 10.37
C ARG A 72 -2.02 23.71 11.34
N ILE A 73 -1.78 22.40 11.32
CA ILE A 73 -2.33 21.47 12.31
C ILE A 73 -1.22 20.94 13.19
N LEU A 74 -1.53 20.79 14.48
CA LEU A 74 -0.73 20.05 15.42
C LEU A 74 -1.39 18.68 15.62
N VAL A 75 -0.66 17.62 15.31
CA VAL A 75 -1.17 16.24 15.39
C VAL A 75 -0.35 15.50 16.43
N THR A 76 -1.03 14.90 17.41
CA THR A 76 -0.41 13.98 18.35
C THR A 76 -0.90 12.57 18.05
N VAL A 77 0.05 11.65 17.90
CA VAL A 77 -0.19 10.25 17.63
C VAL A 77 0.24 9.45 18.85
N HIS A 78 -0.63 8.56 19.34
CA HIS A 78 -0.35 7.66 20.46
C HIS A 78 -0.13 6.24 19.94
N ARG A 79 1.08 5.71 20.11
CA ARG A 79 1.52 4.44 19.51
C ARG A 79 0.63 3.27 19.88
N GLU A 80 0.46 3.00 21.17
CA GLU A 80 -0.31 1.84 21.63
C GLU A 80 -1.79 1.93 21.26
N ALA A 81 -2.37 3.13 21.35
CA ALA A 81 -3.75 3.35 20.94
C ALA A 81 -3.93 3.21 19.42
N LEU A 82 -2.95 3.64 18.62
CA LEU A 82 -2.93 3.44 17.17
C LEU A 82 -2.81 1.95 16.81
N LEU A 83 -1.91 1.22 17.47
CA LEU A 83 -1.70 -0.20 17.20
C LEU A 83 -2.91 -1.07 17.56
N ARG A 84 -3.73 -0.64 18.53
CA ARG A 84 -4.99 -1.32 18.87
C ARG A 84 -6.14 -1.08 17.88
N GLN A 85 -6.02 -0.11 16.98
CA GLN A 85 -7.07 0.16 15.99
C GLN A 85 -7.23 -1.03 15.04
N PRO A 86 -8.43 -1.32 14.53
CA PRO A 86 -8.65 -2.42 13.59
C PRO A 86 -7.95 -2.19 12.23
N PRO A 87 -7.79 -3.24 11.41
CA PRO A 87 -7.32 -3.07 10.04
C PRO A 87 -8.15 -2.05 9.25
N GLY A 88 -7.47 -1.24 8.43
CA GLY A 88 -8.09 -0.21 7.60
C GLY A 88 -8.52 1.06 8.34
N TRP A 89 -8.41 1.09 9.67
CA TRP A 89 -8.92 2.19 10.49
C TRP A 89 -8.36 3.56 10.11
N LEU A 90 -7.05 3.67 9.84
CA LEU A 90 -6.43 4.96 9.54
C LEU A 90 -6.94 5.51 8.21
N ALA A 91 -7.11 4.65 7.21
CA ALA A 91 -7.65 5.07 5.93
C ALA A 91 -9.14 5.49 6.05
N ASP A 92 -9.94 4.79 6.85
CA ASP A 92 -11.33 5.19 7.14
C ASP A 92 -11.40 6.52 7.89
N TRP A 93 -10.51 6.72 8.87
CA TRP A 93 -10.43 7.96 9.63
C TRP A 93 -10.06 9.14 8.70
N ILE A 94 -9.11 8.96 7.79
CA ILE A 94 -8.70 9.98 6.82
C ILE A 94 -9.81 10.28 5.81
N ASP A 95 -10.49 9.27 5.25
CA ASP A 95 -11.60 9.49 4.31
C ASP A 95 -12.76 10.26 4.97
N ARG A 96 -13.10 9.94 6.23
CA ARG A 96 -14.10 10.70 6.98
C ARG A 96 -13.65 12.12 7.29
N ALA A 97 -12.40 12.31 7.72
CA ALA A 97 -11.85 13.63 8.02
C ALA A 97 -11.81 14.54 6.77
N VAL A 98 -11.55 13.98 5.59
CA VAL A 98 -11.69 14.71 4.30
C VAL A 98 -13.16 14.99 3.99
N SER A 99 -14.04 13.99 4.13
CA SER A 99 -15.47 14.12 3.81
C SER A 99 -16.20 15.14 4.69
N GLN A 100 -15.76 15.29 5.95
CA GLN A 100 -16.30 16.28 6.91
C GLN A 100 -15.64 17.65 6.80
N GLY A 101 -14.66 17.83 5.91
CA GLY A 101 -13.95 19.10 5.76
C GLY A 101 -12.99 19.43 6.91
N CYS A 102 -12.61 18.45 7.75
CA CYS A 102 -11.49 18.62 8.69
C CYS A 102 -10.16 18.72 7.94
N ILE A 103 -9.96 17.86 6.93
CA ILE A 103 -8.79 17.85 6.06
C ILE A 103 -9.21 18.31 4.64
N PRO A 104 -8.45 19.19 3.98
CA PRO A 104 -8.75 19.58 2.60
C PRO A 104 -8.71 18.39 1.64
N ALA A 105 -9.54 18.44 0.60
CA ALA A 105 -9.53 17.43 -0.46
C ALA A 105 -8.11 17.24 -1.03
N GLY A 106 -7.69 15.98 -1.15
CA GLY A 106 -6.39 15.57 -1.66
C GLY A 106 -5.20 15.72 -0.71
N GLN A 107 -5.41 16.25 0.50
CA GLN A 107 -4.37 16.30 1.53
C GLN A 107 -4.35 15.07 2.45
N GLY A 108 -5.32 14.17 2.31
CA GLY A 108 -5.38 12.91 3.07
C GLY A 108 -4.09 12.09 3.00
N PRO A 109 -3.56 11.75 1.80
CA PRO A 109 -2.32 10.97 1.68
C PRO A 109 -1.12 11.59 2.38
N LEU A 110 -0.99 12.92 2.33
CA LEU A 110 0.08 13.63 3.04
C LEU A 110 -0.03 13.42 4.55
N LEU A 111 -1.22 13.61 5.13
CA LEU A 111 -1.41 13.41 6.57
C LEU A 111 -1.19 11.95 6.97
N THR A 112 -1.72 11.00 6.18
CA THR A 112 -1.52 9.57 6.39
C THR A 112 -0.04 9.21 6.49
N ALA A 113 0.76 9.65 5.52
CA ALA A 113 2.21 9.43 5.52
C ALA A 113 2.84 10.01 6.79
N ARG A 114 2.50 11.25 7.17
CA ARG A 114 3.05 11.89 8.38
C ARG A 114 2.68 11.17 9.68
N ILE A 115 1.47 10.63 9.79
CA ILE A 115 1.06 9.85 10.96
C ILE A 115 1.91 8.58 11.06
N LEU A 116 2.05 7.84 9.96
CA LEU A 116 2.82 6.59 9.92
C LEU A 116 4.34 6.81 10.08
N GLU A 117 4.85 7.95 9.60
CA GLU A 117 6.24 8.39 9.76
C GLU A 117 6.54 9.03 11.14
N SER A 118 5.52 9.18 12.00
CA SER A 118 5.72 9.86 13.28
C SER A 118 6.30 8.94 14.35
N LEU A 119 6.00 7.65 14.32
CA LEU A 119 6.28 6.71 15.41
C LEU A 119 7.03 5.47 14.93
N PRO A 120 7.78 4.80 15.82
CA PRO A 120 8.29 3.47 15.55
C PRO A 120 7.13 2.47 15.50
N LEU A 121 6.99 1.73 14.42
CA LEU A 121 5.90 0.78 14.21
C LEU A 121 6.44 -0.63 13.97
N PRO A 122 5.79 -1.69 14.51
CA PRO A 122 6.07 -3.05 14.09
C PRO A 122 5.90 -3.21 12.58
N ASP A 123 6.67 -4.12 11.99
CA ASP A 123 6.57 -4.45 10.58
C ASP A 123 5.14 -4.83 10.18
N GLY A 124 4.70 -4.39 9.00
CA GLY A 124 3.34 -4.60 8.50
C GLY A 124 2.25 -3.75 9.18
N ALA A 125 2.51 -3.12 10.33
CA ALA A 125 1.48 -2.37 11.07
C ALA A 125 0.93 -1.17 10.26
N ALA A 126 1.78 -0.47 9.52
CA ALA A 126 1.36 0.61 8.62
C ALA A 126 0.38 0.10 7.56
N LEU A 127 0.66 -1.05 6.97
CA LEU A 127 -0.18 -1.64 5.93
C LEU A 127 -1.53 -2.09 6.47
N ARG A 128 -1.51 -2.75 7.63
CA ARG A 128 -2.72 -3.13 8.37
C ARG A 128 -3.60 -1.92 8.68
N LEU A 129 -3.03 -0.78 9.10
CA LEU A 129 -3.80 0.44 9.37
C LEU A 129 -4.45 1.05 8.12
N LEU A 130 -3.89 0.81 6.92
CA LEU A 130 -4.37 1.36 5.66
C LEU A 130 -5.34 0.45 4.90
N ARG A 131 -5.17 -0.87 5.02
CA ARG A 131 -5.98 -1.86 4.31
C ARG A 131 -7.02 -2.46 5.24
N ALA A 132 -8.28 -2.38 4.85
CA ALA A 132 -9.30 -3.18 5.51
C ALA A 132 -8.97 -4.66 5.27
N GLU A 133 -9.12 -5.46 6.31
CA GLU A 133 -9.10 -6.91 6.23
C GLU A 133 -10.50 -7.37 6.64
N GLY A 134 -11.13 -8.18 5.79
CA GLY A 134 -12.42 -8.78 6.07
C GLY A 134 -12.31 -10.27 6.37
N ARG A 135 -13.41 -10.84 6.88
CA ARG A 135 -13.59 -12.30 6.96
C ARG A 135 -13.61 -12.96 5.57
N TYR A 136 -13.92 -12.19 4.54
CA TYR A 136 -13.98 -12.62 3.15
C TYR A 136 -12.65 -12.37 2.45
N ASN A 137 -12.25 -13.29 1.55
CA ASN A 137 -11.01 -13.23 0.79
C ASN A 137 -11.03 -12.05 -0.21
N PHE A 138 -10.85 -10.83 0.27
CA PHE A 138 -10.75 -9.65 -0.57
C PHE A 138 -9.42 -8.92 -0.39
N VAL A 139 -9.03 -8.22 -1.45
CA VAL A 139 -7.93 -7.26 -1.43
C VAL A 139 -8.50 -5.87 -1.70
N GLU A 140 -8.35 -4.97 -0.73
CA GLU A 140 -8.67 -3.57 -0.96
C GLU A 140 -7.58 -2.91 -1.81
N LEU A 141 -7.99 -2.32 -2.93
CA LEU A 141 -7.07 -1.75 -3.89
C LEU A 141 -6.79 -0.29 -3.52
N LEU A 142 -5.53 0.02 -3.21
CA LEU A 142 -5.07 1.35 -2.82
C LEU A 142 -4.27 2.01 -3.95
N PRO A 143 -4.07 3.34 -3.94
CA PRO A 143 -3.11 4.00 -4.82
C PRO A 143 -1.75 3.29 -4.80
N GLY A 144 -1.11 3.15 -5.97
CA GLY A 144 0.14 2.40 -6.13
C GLY A 144 -0.02 0.89 -6.35
N THR A 145 -1.25 0.37 -6.25
CA THR A 145 -1.59 -0.99 -6.70
C THR A 145 -1.61 -1.03 -8.23
N ARG A 146 -1.11 -2.12 -8.79
CA ARG A 146 -1.21 -2.45 -10.22
C ARG A 146 -2.05 -3.71 -10.40
N LEU A 147 -2.93 -3.74 -11.37
CA LEU A 147 -3.70 -4.93 -11.70
C LEU A 147 -3.10 -5.61 -12.93
N GLN A 148 -2.86 -6.91 -12.81
CA GLN A 148 -2.65 -7.80 -13.95
C GLN A 148 -3.99 -8.44 -14.29
N VAL A 149 -4.44 -8.30 -15.52
CA VAL A 149 -5.61 -8.98 -16.05
C VAL A 149 -5.14 -9.98 -17.07
N VAL A 150 -5.41 -11.26 -16.83
CA VAL A 150 -5.14 -12.34 -17.78
C VAL A 150 -6.47 -12.75 -18.38
N SER A 151 -6.62 -12.59 -19.70
CA SER A 151 -7.84 -12.92 -20.42
C SER A 151 -7.56 -13.86 -21.59
N PRO A 152 -8.52 -14.73 -21.95
CA PRO A 152 -8.37 -15.60 -23.11
C PRO A 152 -8.51 -14.78 -24.39
N VAL A 153 -7.72 -15.14 -25.40
CA VAL A 153 -7.94 -14.70 -26.78
C VAL A 153 -8.67 -15.81 -27.50
N LEU A 154 -9.90 -15.53 -27.90
CA LEU A 154 -10.77 -16.49 -28.58
C LEU A 154 -10.78 -16.24 -30.10
N SER A 155 -11.08 -17.27 -30.88
CA SER A 155 -11.33 -17.12 -32.32
C SER A 155 -12.48 -16.14 -32.58
N SER A 156 -12.42 -15.42 -33.71
CA SER A 156 -13.38 -14.36 -34.07
C SER A 156 -14.84 -14.81 -33.95
N GLY A 157 -15.66 -14.00 -33.26
CA GLY A 157 -17.11 -14.21 -33.12
C GLY A 157 -17.56 -14.78 -31.77
N THR A 158 -16.65 -15.19 -30.89
CA THR A 158 -17.00 -15.59 -29.51
C THR A 158 -16.73 -14.45 -28.53
N THR A 159 -17.72 -14.13 -27.69
CA THR A 159 -17.56 -13.16 -26.59
C THR A 159 -16.92 -13.82 -25.37
N LEU A 160 -16.27 -13.03 -24.50
CA LEU A 160 -15.70 -13.49 -23.24
C LEU A 160 -16.75 -14.18 -22.33
N ASP A 161 -17.99 -13.70 -22.37
CA ASP A 161 -19.12 -14.26 -21.61
C ASP A 161 -19.57 -15.63 -22.11
N ALA A 162 -19.13 -16.04 -23.31
CA ALA A 162 -19.44 -17.33 -23.93
C ALA A 162 -18.30 -18.35 -23.79
N ALA A 163 -17.24 -18.05 -23.02
CA ALA A 163 -16.16 -19.00 -22.78
C ALA A 163 -16.71 -20.24 -22.04
N PRO A 164 -16.62 -21.44 -22.63
CA PRO A 164 -17.20 -22.65 -22.04
C PRO A 164 -16.47 -23.01 -20.73
N GLU A 165 -17.23 -23.60 -19.80
CA GLU A 165 -16.66 -24.21 -18.60
C GLU A 165 -15.61 -25.25 -19.02
N SER A 166 -14.37 -24.96 -18.66
CA SER A 166 -13.27 -25.89 -18.85
C SER A 166 -13.31 -26.87 -17.70
N PRO A 167 -13.53 -28.18 -17.92
CA PRO A 167 -13.48 -29.14 -16.84
C PRO A 167 -12.12 -29.07 -16.17
N MET A 168 -12.14 -28.80 -14.86
CA MET A 168 -10.96 -28.68 -14.02
C MET A 168 -10.88 -29.92 -13.13
N LYS A 169 -9.72 -30.57 -13.14
CA LYS A 169 -9.41 -31.66 -12.22
C LYS A 169 -8.31 -31.19 -11.30
N VAL A 170 -8.68 -30.98 -10.05
CA VAL A 170 -7.74 -30.63 -8.98
C VAL A 170 -7.36 -31.92 -8.25
N SER A 171 -6.06 -32.16 -8.14
CA SER A 171 -5.50 -33.21 -7.29
C SER A 171 -4.43 -32.61 -6.39
N GLY A 172 -4.23 -33.18 -5.22
CA GLY A 172 -3.24 -32.68 -4.25
C GLY A 172 -2.49 -33.82 -3.59
N LYS A 173 -1.19 -33.63 -3.39
CA LYS A 173 -0.36 -34.51 -2.57
C LYS A 173 0.60 -33.65 -1.73
N ASP A 174 0.57 -33.84 -0.42
CA ASP A 174 1.37 -33.10 0.56
C ASP A 174 1.22 -31.58 0.42
N THR A 175 2.31 -30.87 0.09
CA THR A 175 2.36 -29.41 -0.11
C THR A 175 2.18 -29.00 -1.58
N SER A 176 1.77 -29.93 -2.45
CA SER A 176 1.57 -29.68 -3.88
C SER A 176 0.12 -29.84 -4.30
N ILE A 177 -0.35 -28.91 -5.13
CA ILE A 177 -1.64 -28.96 -5.81
C ILE A 177 -1.34 -29.04 -7.31
N THR A 178 -1.92 -30.03 -7.98
CA THR A 178 -1.90 -30.16 -9.43
C THR A 178 -3.29 -29.83 -9.94
N VAL A 179 -3.35 -28.86 -10.86
CA VAL A 179 -4.56 -28.41 -11.52
C VAL A 179 -4.45 -28.80 -13.00
N GLU A 180 -5.31 -29.70 -13.45
CA GLU A 180 -5.48 -30.01 -14.86
C GLU A 180 -6.72 -29.26 -15.37
N MET A 181 -6.55 -28.44 -16.41
CA MET A 181 -7.64 -27.70 -17.05
C MET A 181 -7.63 -27.96 -18.55
N GLN A 182 -8.80 -28.27 -19.11
CA GLN A 182 -8.94 -28.42 -20.55
C GLN A 182 -9.28 -27.08 -21.19
N ALA A 183 -8.38 -26.53 -21.99
CA ALA A 183 -8.61 -25.27 -22.69
C ALA A 183 -9.86 -25.34 -23.60
N PRO A 184 -10.65 -24.26 -23.70
CA PRO A 184 -11.74 -24.15 -24.67
C PRO A 184 -11.23 -24.40 -26.10
N ALA A 185 -12.02 -25.09 -26.92
CA ALA A 185 -11.65 -25.41 -28.30
C ALA A 185 -11.38 -24.18 -29.18
N ASN A 186 -11.95 -23.03 -28.81
CA ASN A 186 -11.80 -21.75 -29.49
C ASN A 186 -10.71 -20.84 -28.87
N LEU A 187 -9.98 -21.32 -27.85
CA LEU A 187 -8.84 -20.59 -27.28
C LEU A 187 -7.66 -20.61 -28.26
N ILE A 188 -7.25 -19.44 -28.74
CA ILE A 188 -6.13 -19.28 -29.66
C ILE A 188 -4.91 -18.62 -29.00
N GLY A 189 -5.07 -18.05 -27.81
CA GLY A 189 -4.00 -17.38 -27.09
C GLY A 189 -4.43 -16.78 -25.76
N VAL A 190 -3.55 -15.98 -25.17
CA VAL A 190 -3.79 -15.26 -23.92
C VAL A 190 -3.34 -13.81 -24.04
N GLU A 191 -4.08 -12.88 -23.46
CA GLU A 191 -3.68 -11.49 -23.28
C GLU A 191 -3.39 -11.25 -21.79
N THR A 192 -2.24 -10.66 -21.49
CA THR A 192 -1.93 -10.12 -20.17
C THR A 192 -1.93 -8.60 -20.25
N ALA A 193 -2.97 -7.98 -19.72
CA ALA A 193 -3.11 -6.53 -19.65
C ALA A 193 -2.74 -6.00 -18.26
N TRP A 194 -2.15 -4.82 -18.22
CA TRP A 194 -1.77 -4.14 -16.99
C TRP A 194 -2.54 -2.84 -16.83
N TYR A 195 -2.98 -2.59 -15.59
CA TYR A 195 -3.69 -1.37 -15.22
C TYR A 195 -3.08 -0.77 -13.96
N ASP A 196 -2.94 0.55 -13.92
CA ASP A 196 -2.45 1.28 -12.74
C ASP A 196 -3.64 1.92 -12.02
N LEU A 197 -3.62 1.92 -10.68
CA LEU A 197 -4.53 2.73 -9.86
C LEU A 197 -3.91 4.10 -9.63
N ILE A 198 -4.46 5.12 -10.31
CA ILE A 198 -3.98 6.49 -10.28
C ILE A 198 -4.90 7.32 -9.38
N ALA A 199 -4.33 8.09 -8.45
CA ALA A 199 -5.11 8.98 -7.59
C ALA A 199 -5.92 9.99 -8.43
N LYS A 200 -7.19 10.21 -8.06
CA LYS A 200 -8.04 11.18 -8.77
C LYS A 200 -7.57 12.62 -8.58
N PRO A 201 -7.80 13.53 -9.55
CA PRO A 201 -7.70 14.97 -9.33
C PRO A 201 -8.57 15.39 -8.15
N GLY A 202 -8.03 16.16 -7.20
CA GLY A 202 -8.71 16.47 -5.92
C GLY A 202 -8.59 15.39 -4.84
N GLY A 203 -7.96 14.25 -5.15
CA GLY A 203 -7.39 13.27 -4.23
C GLY A 203 -8.34 12.50 -3.33
N ARG A 204 -9.60 12.33 -3.75
CA ARG A 204 -10.50 11.31 -3.18
C ARG A 204 -10.48 10.06 -4.05
N GLY A 205 -9.90 8.99 -3.52
CA GLY A 205 -9.81 7.69 -4.19
C GLY A 205 -8.92 7.67 -5.44
N SER A 206 -9.10 6.64 -6.26
CA SER A 206 -8.32 6.37 -7.47
C SER A 206 -9.21 6.08 -8.68
N THR A 207 -8.60 6.06 -9.86
CA THR A 207 -9.17 5.56 -11.11
C THR A 207 -8.27 4.44 -11.63
N ILE A 208 -8.88 3.38 -12.16
CA ILE A 208 -8.16 2.27 -12.81
C ILE A 208 -7.91 2.66 -14.27
N VAL A 209 -6.65 2.66 -14.70
CA VAL A 209 -6.24 3.11 -16.04
C VAL A 209 -5.40 2.04 -16.73
N PRO A 210 -5.74 1.58 -17.95
CA PRO A 210 -4.92 0.64 -18.69
C PRO A 210 -3.58 1.28 -19.06
N THR A 211 -2.50 0.50 -18.95
CA THR A 211 -1.13 0.99 -19.22
C THR A 211 -0.40 0.24 -20.33
N SER A 212 -0.64 -1.07 -20.46
CA SER A 212 0.01 -1.90 -21.47
C SER A 212 -0.71 -3.25 -21.57
N ALA A 213 -0.50 -3.98 -22.66
CA ALA A 213 -0.84 -5.39 -22.73
C ALA A 213 0.20 -6.18 -23.51
N ARG A 214 0.29 -7.48 -23.26
CA ARG A 214 1.05 -8.44 -24.07
C ARG A 214 0.13 -9.55 -24.50
N VAL A 215 0.01 -9.77 -25.81
CA VAL A 215 -0.79 -10.85 -26.39
C VAL A 215 0.14 -11.97 -26.84
N THR A 216 -0.20 -13.20 -26.50
CA THR A 216 0.52 -14.40 -26.95
C THR A 216 -0.43 -15.31 -27.72
N ILE A 217 -0.18 -15.51 -29.01
CA ILE A 217 -0.97 -16.39 -29.91
C ILE A 217 0.01 -17.30 -30.64
N GLY A 218 -0.21 -18.62 -30.61
CA GLY A 218 0.65 -19.58 -31.30
C GLY A 218 2.14 -19.48 -30.91
N GLY A 219 2.45 -19.09 -29.68
CA GLY A 219 3.82 -18.88 -29.19
C GLY A 219 4.47 -17.56 -29.60
N GLN A 220 3.81 -16.73 -30.41
CA GLN A 220 4.27 -15.38 -30.76
C GLN A 220 3.71 -14.37 -29.78
N ALA A 221 4.57 -13.50 -29.26
CA ALA A 221 4.20 -12.44 -28.32
C ALA A 221 4.25 -11.06 -28.98
N GLU A 222 3.21 -10.26 -28.77
CA GLU A 222 3.08 -8.88 -29.25
C GLU A 222 2.80 -7.94 -28.07
N ASP A 223 3.59 -6.88 -27.94
CA ASP A 223 3.36 -5.82 -26.95
C ASP A 223 2.45 -4.73 -27.51
N ARG A 224 1.51 -4.25 -26.68
CA ARG A 224 0.50 -3.24 -27.01
C ARG A 224 0.44 -2.15 -25.95
N THR A 225 -0.01 -0.96 -26.34
CA THR A 225 -0.18 0.19 -25.43
C THR A 225 -1.39 0.06 -24.49
N GLY A 226 -2.20 -0.99 -24.64
CA GLY A 226 -3.37 -1.25 -23.83
C GLY A 226 -4.06 -2.56 -24.22
N PRO A 227 -5.06 -3.00 -23.43
CA PRO A 227 -5.82 -4.23 -23.69
C PRO A 227 -6.63 -4.12 -24.97
N ALA A 228 -6.90 -5.26 -25.63
CA ALA A 228 -7.83 -5.31 -26.74
C ALA A 228 -9.26 -4.92 -26.30
N VAL A 229 -9.66 -5.33 -25.09
CA VAL A 229 -10.93 -4.97 -24.45
C VAL A 229 -10.64 -4.40 -23.06
N ASN A 230 -10.98 -3.13 -22.84
CA ASN A 230 -10.89 -2.52 -21.52
C ASN A 230 -12.12 -2.92 -20.67
N LEU A 231 -11.91 -3.85 -19.73
CA LEU A 231 -12.94 -4.33 -18.79
C LEU A 231 -13.32 -3.27 -17.73
N PHE A 232 -12.42 -2.35 -17.40
CA PHE A 232 -12.58 -1.43 -16.29
C PHE A 232 -13.04 -0.04 -16.75
N ARG A 233 -14.24 0.00 -17.32
CA ARG A 233 -14.93 1.25 -17.70
C ARG A 233 -15.98 1.60 -16.64
N PHE A 234 -15.56 2.37 -15.65
CA PHE A 234 -16.39 2.74 -14.51
C PHE A 234 -16.85 4.19 -14.59
N PRO A 235 -17.99 4.53 -13.95
CA PRO A 235 -18.48 5.88 -13.97
C PRO A 235 -17.57 6.82 -13.14
N PRO A 236 -17.57 8.14 -13.42
CA PRO A 236 -16.61 9.09 -12.84
C PRO A 236 -16.65 9.20 -11.32
N GLU A 237 -17.72 8.78 -10.66
CA GLU A 237 -17.86 8.74 -9.21
C GLU A 237 -17.13 7.56 -8.56
N ALA A 238 -16.91 6.44 -9.27
CA ALA A 238 -16.22 5.26 -8.75
C ALA A 238 -14.80 5.62 -8.33
N ALA A 239 -14.46 5.50 -7.05
CA ALA A 239 -13.22 6.02 -6.49
C ALA A 239 -12.49 5.02 -5.57
N PHE A 240 -13.20 4.07 -4.99
CA PHE A 240 -12.66 3.06 -4.09
C PHE A 240 -13.04 1.68 -4.60
N TYR A 241 -12.15 0.70 -4.41
CA TYR A 241 -12.32 -0.63 -5.01
C TYR A 241 -11.91 -1.76 -4.05
N ARG A 242 -12.66 -2.86 -4.07
CA ARG A 242 -12.29 -4.13 -3.43
C ARG A 242 -12.43 -5.26 -4.43
N LEU A 243 -11.37 -6.05 -4.58
CA LEU A 243 -11.40 -7.28 -5.38
C LEU A 243 -11.68 -8.45 -4.45
N PHE A 244 -12.80 -9.14 -4.67
CA PHE A 244 -13.20 -10.33 -3.95
C PHE A 244 -12.86 -11.58 -4.76
N TYR A 245 -12.32 -12.59 -4.10
CA TYR A 245 -12.18 -13.94 -4.62
C TYR A 245 -13.26 -14.82 -4.00
N LYS A 246 -14.18 -15.33 -4.83
CA LYS A 246 -15.27 -16.19 -4.38
C LYS A 246 -14.88 -17.68 -4.42
N ALA A 247 -15.60 -18.49 -3.66
CA ALA A 247 -15.35 -19.93 -3.57
C ALA A 247 -15.70 -20.69 -4.86
N ASP A 248 -16.55 -20.11 -5.72
CA ASP A 248 -16.90 -20.64 -7.05
C ASP A 248 -15.90 -20.24 -8.13
N GLU A 249 -14.67 -19.88 -7.73
CA GLU A 249 -13.57 -19.43 -8.59
C GLU A 249 -13.86 -18.15 -9.40
N SER A 250 -14.97 -17.46 -9.09
CA SER A 250 -15.28 -16.17 -9.68
C SER A 250 -14.66 -15.03 -8.89
N GLU A 251 -14.35 -13.94 -9.60
CA GLU A 251 -13.87 -12.71 -9.00
C GLU A 251 -14.92 -11.61 -9.16
N VAL A 252 -15.03 -10.73 -8.16
CA VAL A 252 -15.93 -9.58 -8.19
C VAL A 252 -15.16 -8.34 -7.78
N LEU A 253 -15.21 -7.30 -8.62
CA LEU A 253 -14.68 -5.99 -8.29
C LEU A 253 -15.80 -5.10 -7.77
N ALA A 254 -15.84 -4.86 -6.47
CA ALA A 254 -16.71 -3.84 -5.89
C ALA A 254 -16.11 -2.45 -6.10
N LEU A 255 -16.95 -1.46 -6.39
CA LEU A 255 -16.61 -0.08 -6.57
C LEU A 255 -17.59 0.85 -5.83
N ALA A 256 -17.08 1.93 -5.25
CA ALA A 256 -17.89 2.91 -4.56
C ALA A 256 -17.31 4.34 -4.64
N PRO A 257 -18.14 5.39 -4.46
CA PRO A 257 -17.67 6.76 -4.40
C PRO A 257 -16.98 7.14 -3.09
N THR A 258 -17.26 6.39 -2.01
CA THR A 258 -16.62 6.56 -0.69
C THR A 258 -16.15 5.20 -0.19
N ARG A 259 -15.12 5.19 0.66
CA ARG A 259 -14.59 3.94 1.22
C ARG A 259 -15.61 3.25 2.11
N ALA A 260 -16.38 4.02 2.88
CA ALA A 260 -17.42 3.48 3.76
C ALA A 260 -18.58 2.81 3.01
N ALA A 261 -18.80 3.17 1.74
CA ALA A 261 -19.83 2.56 0.90
C ALA A 261 -19.35 1.27 0.20
N LEU A 262 -18.07 0.87 0.36
CA LEU A 262 -17.60 -0.40 -0.15
C LEU A 262 -18.20 -1.56 0.65
N PRO A 263 -18.80 -2.56 -0.03
CA PRO A 263 -19.27 -3.76 0.64
C PRO A 263 -18.09 -4.49 1.29
N ALA A 264 -18.35 -5.11 2.45
CA ALA A 264 -17.39 -5.96 3.13
C ALA A 264 -17.58 -7.45 2.80
N ASP A 265 -18.74 -7.78 2.23
CA ASP A 265 -19.18 -9.13 1.89
C ASP A 265 -19.60 -9.15 0.40
N PRO A 266 -19.03 -10.05 -0.44
CA PRO A 266 -19.40 -10.14 -1.84
C PRO A 266 -20.87 -10.52 -2.07
N ASP A 267 -21.55 -11.17 -1.12
CA ASP A 267 -22.96 -11.56 -1.25
C ASP A 267 -23.91 -10.37 -1.03
N THR A 268 -23.43 -9.34 -0.34
CA THR A 268 -24.14 -8.05 -0.18
C THR A 268 -23.93 -7.09 -1.36
N CYS A 269 -23.17 -7.54 -2.36
CA CYS A 269 -22.67 -6.73 -3.46
C CYS A 269 -23.68 -6.71 -4.62
N GLY A 270 -24.54 -5.68 -4.69
CA GLY A 270 -25.50 -5.49 -5.78
C GLY A 270 -25.00 -4.59 -6.92
N GLN A 271 -25.64 -4.69 -8.09
CA GLN A 271 -25.44 -3.74 -9.19
C GLN A 271 -25.96 -2.33 -8.80
N PRO A 272 -25.32 -1.23 -9.25
CA PRO A 272 -24.14 -1.15 -10.12
C PRO A 272 -22.79 -1.14 -9.37
N ALA A 273 -22.80 -1.37 -8.05
CA ALA A 273 -21.60 -1.25 -7.21
C ALA A 273 -20.62 -2.42 -7.38
N CYS A 274 -20.99 -3.47 -8.12
CA CYS A 274 -20.25 -4.74 -8.14
C CYS A 274 -20.11 -5.23 -9.57
N PHE A 275 -18.89 -5.22 -10.07
CA PHE A 275 -18.56 -5.65 -11.41
C PHE A 275 -18.10 -7.11 -11.37
N PRO A 276 -18.89 -8.08 -11.88
CA PRO A 276 -18.43 -9.45 -11.98
C PRO A 276 -17.30 -9.53 -13.02
N ILE A 277 -16.20 -10.17 -12.65
CA ILE A 277 -15.14 -10.48 -13.60
C ILE A 277 -15.63 -11.63 -14.49
N PRO A 278 -15.53 -11.51 -15.84
CA PRO A 278 -15.94 -12.59 -16.72
C PRO A 278 -15.21 -13.90 -16.40
N ARG A 279 -15.90 -15.03 -16.54
CA ARG A 279 -15.29 -16.34 -16.33
C ARG A 279 -14.12 -16.55 -17.29
N GLY A 280 -13.06 -17.18 -16.79
CA GLY A 280 -11.81 -17.37 -17.53
C GLY A 280 -10.90 -16.14 -17.58
N VAL A 281 -11.33 -15.00 -17.05
CA VAL A 281 -10.47 -13.84 -16.79
C VAL A 281 -10.01 -13.88 -15.34
N GLY A 282 -8.70 -13.73 -15.12
CA GLY A 282 -8.12 -13.59 -13.78
C GLY A 282 -7.60 -12.17 -13.56
N VAL A 283 -7.94 -11.56 -12.43
CA VAL A 283 -7.46 -10.23 -12.02
C VAL A 283 -6.60 -10.39 -10.77
N ASN A 284 -5.33 -10.01 -10.89
CA ASN A 284 -4.35 -10.17 -9.83
C ASN A 284 -3.80 -8.81 -9.41
N PRO A 285 -3.93 -8.41 -8.14
CA PRO A 285 -3.36 -7.18 -7.64
C PRO A 285 -1.88 -7.39 -7.28
N TYR A 286 -1.06 -6.43 -7.69
CA TYR A 286 0.36 -6.38 -7.43
C TYR A 286 0.79 -4.99 -6.97
N MET A 287 2.01 -4.90 -6.49
CA MET A 287 2.71 -3.66 -6.17
C MET A 287 3.88 -3.49 -7.12
N ARG A 288 4.17 -2.25 -7.52
CA ARG A 288 5.38 -1.92 -8.26
C ARG A 288 6.43 -1.41 -7.27
N ILE A 289 7.62 -1.98 -7.36
CA ILE A 289 8.82 -1.53 -6.65
C ILE A 289 9.94 -1.29 -7.67
N GLU A 290 10.95 -0.51 -7.30
CA GLU A 290 12.15 -0.35 -8.13
C GLU A 290 13.24 -1.29 -7.62
N VAL A 291 13.82 -2.09 -8.52
CA VAL A 291 14.93 -3.00 -8.24
C VAL A 291 16.04 -2.73 -9.24
N ASN A 292 17.22 -2.33 -8.75
CA ASN A 292 18.38 -2.01 -9.59
C ASN A 292 18.07 -1.03 -10.74
N GLY A 293 17.19 -0.06 -10.50
CA GLY A 293 16.78 0.94 -11.49
C GLY A 293 15.69 0.48 -12.47
N ALA A 294 15.18 -0.75 -12.34
CA ALA A 294 14.10 -1.28 -13.16
C ALA A 294 12.85 -1.57 -12.33
N PRO A 295 11.63 -1.37 -12.87
CA PRO A 295 10.41 -1.73 -12.17
C PRO A 295 10.29 -3.26 -12.05
N LEU A 296 9.97 -3.73 -10.84
CA LEU A 296 9.63 -5.13 -10.57
C LEU A 296 8.23 -5.18 -9.94
N THR A 297 7.40 -6.08 -10.46
CA THR A 297 6.06 -6.34 -9.95
C THR A 297 6.13 -7.46 -8.93
N VAL A 298 5.57 -7.24 -7.74
CA VAL A 298 5.52 -8.23 -6.65
C VAL A 298 4.12 -8.29 -6.04
N PRO A 299 3.70 -9.41 -5.43
CA PRO A 299 2.38 -9.52 -4.81
C PRO A 299 2.13 -8.40 -3.78
N VAL A 300 0.86 -8.09 -3.58
CA VAL A 300 0.45 -7.21 -2.48
C VAL A 300 0.91 -7.79 -1.14
N ASN A 301 1.42 -6.93 -0.24
CA ASN A 301 2.04 -7.34 1.04
C ASN A 301 3.36 -8.11 0.88
N ALA A 302 4.03 -8.02 -0.27
CA ALA A 302 5.35 -8.61 -0.47
C ALA A 302 6.37 -8.16 0.57
N THR A 303 7.28 -9.07 0.92
CA THR A 303 8.44 -8.79 1.75
C THR A 303 9.69 -8.64 0.88
N VAL A 304 10.80 -8.18 1.46
CA VAL A 304 12.11 -8.22 0.79
C VAL A 304 12.42 -9.64 0.27
N ARG A 305 12.08 -10.70 1.01
CA ARG A 305 12.21 -12.09 0.53
C ARG A 305 11.44 -12.35 -0.75
N SER A 306 10.19 -11.89 -0.83
CA SER A 306 9.35 -12.02 -2.03
C SER A 306 9.99 -11.31 -3.23
N VAL A 307 10.64 -10.16 -3.01
CA VAL A 307 11.40 -9.45 -4.06
C VAL A 307 12.56 -10.28 -4.57
N LEU A 308 13.38 -10.84 -3.67
CA LEU A 308 14.52 -11.66 -4.06
C LEU A 308 14.08 -12.90 -4.82
N GLN A 309 12.99 -13.55 -4.39
CA GLN A 309 12.40 -14.67 -5.11
C GLN A 309 11.94 -14.28 -6.53
N ALA A 310 11.22 -13.15 -6.66
CA ALA A 310 10.78 -12.65 -7.96
C ALA A 310 11.97 -12.27 -8.89
N ALA A 311 13.05 -11.75 -8.31
CA ALA A 311 14.29 -11.43 -9.01
C ALA A 311 15.21 -12.66 -9.21
N ARG A 312 14.79 -13.86 -8.77
CA ARG A 312 15.57 -15.12 -8.79
C ARG A 312 16.94 -15.00 -8.13
N GLN A 313 17.01 -14.25 -7.03
CA GLN A 313 18.22 -14.03 -6.26
C GLN A 313 18.22 -14.84 -4.97
N ARG A 314 19.40 -15.22 -4.50
CA ARG A 314 19.58 -15.85 -3.19
C ARG A 314 19.84 -14.80 -2.11
N PRO A 315 19.15 -14.86 -0.95
CA PRO A 315 19.34 -13.87 0.11
C PRO A 315 20.79 -13.68 0.57
N GLU A 316 21.54 -14.77 0.72
CA GLU A 316 22.93 -14.77 1.15
C GLU A 316 23.89 -14.02 0.21
N GLU A 317 23.57 -13.99 -1.09
CA GLU A 317 24.35 -13.27 -2.10
C GLU A 317 24.02 -11.77 -2.12
N VAL A 318 22.78 -11.42 -1.78
CA VAL A 318 22.27 -10.04 -1.88
C VAL A 318 22.47 -9.25 -0.59
N LEU A 319 22.22 -9.83 0.58
CA LEU A 319 22.24 -9.14 1.88
C LEU A 319 23.50 -8.30 2.15
N PRO A 320 24.72 -8.76 1.82
CA PRO A 320 25.93 -7.97 2.05
C PRO A 320 25.96 -6.63 1.30
N THR A 321 25.31 -6.55 0.14
CA THR A 321 25.31 -5.33 -0.71
C THR A 321 23.97 -4.61 -0.72
N LEU A 322 22.89 -5.24 -0.26
CA LEU A 322 21.52 -4.72 -0.27
C LEU A 322 21.44 -3.31 0.31
N ALA A 323 20.87 -2.40 -0.47
CA ALA A 323 20.47 -1.06 -0.06
C ALA A 323 18.97 -0.93 -0.33
N ILE A 324 18.25 -0.38 0.66
CA ILE A 324 16.82 -0.12 0.55
C ILE A 324 16.60 1.36 0.82
N THR A 325 15.82 2.02 -0.02
CA THR A 325 15.31 3.37 0.24
C THR A 325 13.79 3.32 0.36
N LYS A 326 13.27 3.97 1.40
CA LYS A 326 11.83 4.15 1.61
C LYS A 326 11.47 5.64 1.53
N PRO A 327 10.27 6.00 1.07
CA PRO A 327 9.78 7.36 1.19
C PRO A 327 9.77 7.82 2.65
N PHE A 328 10.25 9.04 2.89
CA PHE A 328 10.01 9.80 4.12
C PHE A 328 9.76 11.24 3.72
N ALA A 329 8.67 11.85 4.17
CA ALA A 329 8.31 13.21 3.76
C ALA A 329 8.19 13.37 2.23
N GLY A 330 7.85 12.31 1.50
CA GLY A 330 7.83 12.29 0.03
C GLY A 330 9.21 12.27 -0.64
N ARG A 331 10.29 12.01 0.11
CA ARG A 331 11.66 11.90 -0.43
C ARG A 331 12.23 10.50 -0.21
N PRO A 332 12.96 9.93 -1.19
CA PRO A 332 13.70 8.69 -0.98
C PRO A 332 14.71 8.85 0.17
N THR A 333 14.60 8.01 1.19
CA THR A 333 15.46 8.04 2.38
C THR A 333 15.99 6.63 2.67
N ALA A 334 17.30 6.53 2.92
CA ALA A 334 17.94 5.25 3.17
C ALA A 334 17.39 4.55 4.41
N LEU A 335 17.32 3.22 4.33
CA LEU A 335 17.00 2.32 5.43
C LEU A 335 18.26 1.62 5.92
N GLU A 336 18.59 1.84 7.18
CA GLU A 336 19.65 1.15 7.90
C GLU A 336 19.09 -0.09 8.60
N PHE A 337 19.84 -1.19 8.52
CA PHE A 337 19.53 -2.47 9.14
C PHE A 337 20.83 -3.26 9.32
N ASP A 338 20.79 -4.28 10.18
CA ASP A 338 21.91 -5.18 10.38
C ASP A 338 22.01 -6.18 9.22
N ARG A 339 23.02 -6.02 8.35
CA ARG A 339 23.24 -6.90 7.20
C ARG A 339 23.64 -8.33 7.58
N GLY A 340 24.07 -8.55 8.83
CA GLY A 340 24.36 -9.86 9.38
C GLY A 340 23.11 -10.63 9.82
N LYS A 341 21.95 -9.97 9.89
CA LYS A 341 20.67 -10.57 10.27
C LYS A 341 19.76 -10.75 9.06
N GLN A 342 18.99 -11.83 9.07
CA GLN A 342 17.98 -12.12 8.05
C GLN A 342 16.62 -11.48 8.36
N ASP A 343 16.49 -10.71 9.44
CA ASP A 343 15.24 -10.06 9.83
C ASP A 343 14.73 -9.09 8.75
N ILE A 344 15.65 -8.40 8.07
CA ILE A 344 15.33 -7.51 6.94
C ILE A 344 14.59 -8.23 5.80
N LEU A 345 14.79 -9.54 5.63
CA LEU A 345 14.09 -10.32 4.61
C LEU A 345 12.57 -10.37 4.86
N ASN A 346 12.16 -10.18 6.11
CA ASN A 346 10.75 -10.17 6.50
C ASN A 346 10.14 -8.76 6.45
N LEU A 347 10.91 -7.71 6.19
CA LEU A 347 10.38 -6.35 6.06
C LEU A 347 9.30 -6.32 4.99
N THR A 348 8.10 -5.92 5.40
CA THR A 348 6.95 -5.73 4.54
C THR A 348 7.12 -4.44 3.73
N LEU A 349 6.94 -4.56 2.41
CA LEU A 349 6.98 -3.44 1.49
C LEU A 349 5.60 -2.81 1.36
N THR A 350 5.58 -1.48 1.21
CA THR A 350 4.38 -0.66 1.20
C THR A 350 4.11 0.02 -0.15
N GLY A 351 5.03 -0.11 -1.10
CA GLY A 351 5.00 0.60 -2.38
C GLY A 351 6.02 1.73 -2.41
N ASP A 352 6.54 2.04 -3.60
CA ASP A 352 7.52 3.11 -3.87
C ASP A 352 8.90 2.92 -3.20
N GLU A 353 9.19 1.75 -2.63
CA GLU A 353 10.55 1.41 -2.23
C GLU A 353 11.46 1.16 -3.44
N GLN A 354 12.73 1.51 -3.25
CA GLN A 354 13.79 1.14 -4.18
C GLN A 354 14.76 0.20 -3.47
N LEU A 355 15.05 -0.93 -4.11
CA LEU A 355 16.04 -1.90 -3.66
C LEU A 355 17.18 -1.93 -4.67
N ARG A 356 18.41 -1.95 -4.17
CA ARG A 356 19.62 -2.03 -4.99
C ARG A 356 20.60 -3.03 -4.40
N TRP A 357 21.24 -3.81 -5.25
CA TRP A 357 22.29 -4.76 -4.87
C TRP A 357 23.23 -5.01 -6.06
N GLY A 358 24.40 -5.57 -5.78
CA GLY A 358 25.51 -5.64 -6.74
C GLY A 358 26.54 -4.52 -6.52
N SER A 359 27.69 -4.63 -7.19
CA SER A 359 28.85 -3.75 -6.99
C SER A 359 28.49 -2.26 -7.10
N ARG A 360 29.00 -1.49 -6.13
CA ARG A 360 28.90 -0.02 -6.08
C ARG A 360 29.62 0.65 -7.24
#